data_AF-A0A3M2VZB6-F1
#
_entry.id   AF-A0A3M2VZB6-F1
#
_cell.length_a   1.000
_cell.length_b   1.000
_cell.length_c   1.000
_cell.angle_alpha   90.00
_cell.angle_beta   90.00
_cell.angle_gamma   90.00
#
_symmetry.space_group_name_H-M   'P 1'
#
loop_
_entity.id
_entity.type
_entity.pdbx_description
1 polymer ?
#
loop_
_entity_poly.entity_id
_entity_poly.type
_entity_poly.pdbx_seq_one_letter_code
_entity_poly.pdbx_strand_id
1 'polypeptide(L)'
;MDVGAAAAIHRALIALRDAGAAILVISEDLDELFQISDRLAALSGGQLSDLIPTEQTSTVQIGGWMAGQFDHSQTQAHTPG
;
A
#
# COMPACT_ATOMS: atom_id res chain seq x y z
N MET A 1 -11.85 11.35 11.24
CA MET A 1 -11.22 12.58 10.70
C MET A 1 -12.29 13.40 9.99
N ASP A 2 -12.25 14.72 10.09
CA ASP A 2 -13.14 15.58 9.30
C ASP A 2 -12.88 15.34 7.80
N VAL A 3 -13.93 15.04 7.02
CA VAL A 3 -13.83 14.61 5.61
C VAL A 3 -13.03 15.62 4.77
N GLY A 4 -13.12 16.91 5.11
CA GLY A 4 -12.39 17.98 4.44
C GLY A 4 -10.87 17.94 4.65
N ALA A 5 -10.42 17.59 5.86
CA ALA A 5 -9.00 17.55 6.19
C ALA A 5 -8.28 16.36 5.51
N ALA A 6 -8.91 15.18 5.50
CA ALA A 6 -8.37 14.01 4.82
C ALA A 6 -8.25 14.23 3.30
N ALA A 7 -9.28 14.83 2.68
CA ALA A 7 -9.28 15.15 1.25
C ALA A 7 -8.22 16.20 0.86
N ALA A 8 -7.83 17.10 1.77
CA ALA A 8 -6.75 18.06 1.55
C ALA A 8 -5.37 17.38 1.59
N ILE A 9 -5.16 16.48 2.55
CA ILE A 9 -3.92 15.69 2.66
C ILE A 9 -3.76 14.80 1.42
N HIS A 10 -4.81 14.09 1.01
CA HIS A 10 -4.81 13.29 -0.23
C HIS A 10 -4.36 14.07 -1.46
N ARG A 11 -4.95 15.25 -1.67
CA ARG A 11 -4.58 16.09 -2.82
C ARG A 11 -3.14 16.57 -2.75
N ALA A 12 -2.62 16.88 -1.56
CA ALA A 12 -1.22 17.25 -1.38
C ALA A 12 -0.27 16.07 -1.66
N LEU A 13 -0.61 14.86 -1.22
CA LEU A 13 0.17 13.65 -1.50
C LEU A 13 0.20 13.34 -3.00
N ILE A 14 -0.96 13.40 -3.67
CA ILE A 14 -1.05 13.22 -5.12
C ILE A 14 -0.18 14.26 -5.85
N ALA A 15 -0.28 15.54 -5.49
CA ALA A 15 0.49 16.59 -6.14
C ALA A 15 2.02 16.42 -5.97
N LEU A 16 2.46 15.97 -4.79
CA LEU A 16 3.87 15.67 -4.52
C LEU A 16 4.36 14.48 -5.36
N ARG A 17 3.56 13.42 -5.45
CA ARG A 17 3.85 12.26 -6.32
C ARG A 17 3.97 12.71 -7.78
N ASP A 18 3.00 13.48 -8.27
CA ASP A 18 2.97 13.97 -9.65
C ASP A 18 4.15 14.93 -9.94
N ALA A 19 4.70 15.58 -8.92
CA ALA A 19 5.94 16.37 -8.99
C ALA A 19 7.23 15.52 -8.94
N GLY A 20 7.12 14.19 -8.90
CA GLY A 20 8.25 13.25 -8.90
C GLY A 20 8.78 12.87 -7.51
N ALA A 21 8.08 13.22 -6.42
CA ALA A 21 8.46 12.78 -5.08
C ALA A 21 8.08 11.31 -4.86
N ALA A 22 8.97 10.54 -4.24
CA ALA A 22 8.63 9.20 -3.74
C ALA A 22 7.83 9.32 -2.44
N ILE A 23 6.65 8.69 -2.39
CA ILE A 23 5.75 8.70 -1.23
C ILE A 23 5.48 7.26 -0.80
N LEU A 24 5.61 7.01 0.50
CA LEU A 24 5.20 5.77 1.14
C LEU A 24 4.05 6.06 2.11
N VAL A 25 2.91 5.42 1.87
CA VAL A 25 1.72 5.51 2.74
C VAL A 25 1.50 4.14 3.39
N ILE A 26 1.25 4.14 4.70
CA ILE A 26 0.89 2.96 5.47
C ILE A 26 -0.47 3.25 6.10
N SER A 27 -1.47 2.46 5.75
CA SER A 27 -2.84 2.58 6.25
C SER A 27 -3.51 1.21 6.27
N GLU A 28 -4.57 1.09 7.06
CA GLU A 28 -5.50 -0.06 7.07
C GLU A 28 -6.78 0.21 6.26
N ASP A 29 -7.00 1.47 5.88
CA ASP A 29 -8.13 1.88 5.07
C ASP A 29 -7.82 1.63 3.58
N LEU A 30 -8.43 0.58 3.02
CA LEU A 30 -8.23 0.21 1.63
C LEU A 30 -8.87 1.20 0.67
N ASP A 31 -10.04 1.75 0.99
CA ASP A 31 -10.71 2.69 0.09
C ASP A 31 -9.86 3.95 -0.10
N GLU A 32 -9.20 4.38 0.97
CA GLU A 32 -8.21 5.45 0.96
C GLU A 32 -7.01 5.10 0.06
N LEU A 33 -6.36 3.96 0.31
CA LEU A 33 -5.15 3.53 -0.40
C LEU A 33 -5.38 3.33 -1.90
N PHE A 34 -6.51 2.73 -2.29
CA PHE A 34 -6.87 2.54 -3.70
C PHE A 34 -7.07 3.86 -4.45
N GLN A 35 -7.41 4.96 -3.75
CA GLN A 35 -7.59 6.27 -4.37
C GLN A 35 -6.28 7.02 -4.64
N ILE A 36 -5.21 6.73 -3.90
CA ILE A 36 -3.98 7.55 -3.92
C ILE A 36 -2.72 6.78 -4.34
N SER A 37 -2.72 5.46 -4.26
CA SER A 37 -1.53 4.64 -4.50
C SER A 37 -1.49 4.09 -5.93
N ASP A 38 -0.31 4.12 -6.55
CA ASP A 38 -0.09 3.48 -7.86
C ASP A 38 0.20 1.98 -7.73
N ARG A 39 0.74 1.57 -6.57
CA ARG A 39 1.09 0.19 -6.23
C ARG A 39 0.77 -0.10 -4.77
N LEU A 40 0.40 -1.34 -4.48
CA LEU A 40 -0.01 -1.80 -3.16
C LEU A 40 0.71 -3.08 -2.77
N ALA A 41 0.98 -3.22 -1.47
CA ALA A 41 1.45 -4.44 -0.83
C ALA A 41 0.79 -4.52 0.56
N ALA A 42 0.64 -5.73 1.09
CA ALA A 42 0.13 -5.95 2.44
C ALA A 42 1.25 -6.46 3.34
N LEU A 43 1.28 -5.96 4.58
CA LEU A 43 2.16 -6.45 5.63
C LEU A 43 1.32 -7.30 6.60
N SER A 44 1.71 -8.56 6.80
CA SER A 44 1.08 -9.46 7.77
C SER A 44 2.12 -10.35 8.43
N GLY A 45 2.07 -10.51 9.76
CA GLY A 45 3.00 -11.37 10.49
C GLY A 45 4.49 -11.02 10.33
N GLY A 46 4.83 -9.74 10.06
CA GLY A 46 6.20 -9.31 9.78
C GLY A 46 6.69 -9.61 8.36
N GLN A 47 5.79 -10.06 7.48
CA GLN A 47 6.07 -10.39 6.09
C GLN A 47 5.32 -9.46 5.16
N LEU A 48 5.98 -9.01 4.09
CA LEU A 48 5.40 -8.15 3.07
C LEU A 48 5.07 -8.99 1.82
N SER A 49 3.90 -8.75 1.23
CA SER A 49 3.53 -9.33 -0.06
C SER A 49 4.34 -8.71 -1.20
N ASP A 50 4.20 -9.26 -2.41
CA ASP A 50 4.67 -8.58 -3.62
C ASP A 50 3.98 -7.22 -3.80
N LEU A 51 4.70 -6.29 -4.41
CA LEU A 51 4.22 -4.94 -4.71
C LEU A 51 3.56 -4.91 -6.10
N ILE A 52 2.23 -4.91 -6.14
CA ILE A 52 1.41 -5.01 -7.35
C ILE A 52 0.83 -3.64 -7.76
N PRO A 53 0.70 -3.31 -9.06
CA PRO A 53 -0.03 -2.14 -9.50
C PRO A 53 -1.47 -2.15 -8.99
N THR A 54 -1.98 -0.99 -8.54
CA THR A 54 -3.33 -0.86 -7.99
C THR A 54 -4.40 -1.30 -9.00
N GLU A 55 -4.19 -1.05 -10.29
CA GLU A 55 -5.05 -1.46 -11.40
C GLU A 55 -5.11 -3.00 -11.63
N GLN A 56 -4.17 -3.77 -11.06
CA GLN A 56 -4.07 -5.23 -11.22
C GLN A 56 -4.54 -5.99 -9.97
N THR A 57 -5.13 -5.31 -8.99
CA THR A 57 -5.57 -5.91 -7.73
C THR A 57 -6.97 -5.42 -7.34
N SER A 58 -7.50 -5.95 -6.24
CA SER A 58 -8.80 -5.58 -5.68
C SER A 58 -8.72 -5.46 -4.16
N THR A 59 -9.68 -4.75 -3.56
CA THR A 59 -9.80 -4.63 -2.11
C THR A 59 -9.93 -5.99 -1.44
N VAL A 60 -10.64 -6.95 -2.06
CA VAL A 60 -10.76 -8.32 -1.57
C VAL A 60 -9.42 -9.05 -1.56
N GLN A 61 -8.63 -8.92 -2.63
CA GLN A 61 -7.32 -9.55 -2.73
C GLN A 61 -6.34 -8.99 -1.70
N ILE A 62 -6.22 -7.66 -1.61
CA ILE A 62 -5.36 -7.01 -0.61
C ILE A 62 -5.83 -7.32 0.81
N GLY A 63 -7.15 -7.31 1.06
CA GLY A 63 -7.72 -7.70 2.36
C GLY A 63 -7.39 -9.14 2.73
N GLY A 64 -7.42 -10.07 1.76
CA GLY A 64 -6.92 -11.42 1.93
C GLY A 64 -5.44 -11.45 2.33
N TRP A 65 -4.61 -10.63 1.67
CA TRP A 65 -3.19 -10.55 2.01
C TRP A 65 -2.92 -9.93 3.39
N MET A 66 -3.70 -8.93 3.81
CA MET A 66 -3.64 -8.39 5.18
C MET A 66 -3.95 -9.47 6.22
N ALA A 67 -4.86 -10.40 5.89
CA ALA A 67 -5.15 -11.60 6.69
C ALA A 67 -4.13 -12.74 6.54
N GLY A 68 -3.02 -12.52 5.82
CA GLY A 68 -1.94 -13.50 5.64
C GLY A 68 -2.13 -14.49 4.47
N GLN A 69 -3.09 -14.24 3.57
CA GLN A 69 -3.42 -15.14 2.46
C GLN A 69 -2.63 -14.80 1.18
N PHE A 70 -1.34 -14.48 1.29
CA PHE A 70 -0.45 -14.30 0.15
C PHE A 70 0.60 -15.40 0.08
N ASP A 71 0.89 -15.86 -1.14
CA ASP A 71 1.86 -16.92 -1.36
C ASP A 71 3.27 -16.39 -1.09
N HIS A 72 4.05 -17.16 -0.35
CA HIS A 72 5.36 -16.73 0.14
C HIS A 72 6.44 -17.20 -0.84
N SER A 73 6.50 -16.60 -2.03
CA SER A 73 7.62 -16.81 -2.95
C SER A 73 8.86 -16.01 -2.52
N GLN A 74 9.36 -16.34 -1.33
CA GLN A 74 10.74 -16.25 -0.85
C GLN A 74 11.60 -15.08 -1.40
N THR A 75 11.51 -13.90 -0.78
CA THR A 75 12.67 -12.98 -0.77
C THR A 75 13.69 -13.52 0.22
N GLN A 76 14.75 -14.16 -0.29
CA GLN A 76 15.87 -14.68 0.48
C GLN A 76 16.64 -13.55 1.21
N ALA A 77 16.81 -13.76 2.51
CA ALA A 77 17.99 -13.47 3.33
C ALA A 77 18.67 -12.09 3.22
N HIS A 78 18.36 -11.21 4.18
CA HIS A 78 19.39 -10.32 4.74
C HIS A 78 20.05 -11.06 5.92
N THR A 79 21.20 -11.69 5.68
CA THR A 79 22.09 -12.16 6.75
C THR A 79 22.80 -10.94 7.35
N PRO A 80 22.58 -10.58 8.63
CA PRO A 80 23.47 -9.64 9.31
C PRO A 80 24.80 -10.37 9.56
N GLY A 81 25.90 -9.76 9.15
CA GLY A 81 27.27 -10.24 9.43
C GLY A 81 27.70 -10.00 10.87
#